data_AF-A0A1A3C950-F1
#
_entry.id   AF-A0A1A3C950-F1
#
_cell.length_a   1.000
_cell.length_b   1.000
_cell.length_c   1.000
_cell.angle_alpha   90.00
_cell.angle_beta   90.00
_cell.angle_gamma   90.00
#
_symmetry.space_group_name_H-M   'P 1'
#
loop_
_entity.id
_entity.type
_entity.pdbx_description
1 polymer ?
#
loop_
_entity_poly.entity_id
_entity_poly.type
_entity_poly.pdbx_seq_one_letter_code
_entity_poly.pdbx_strand_id
1 'polypeptide(L)'
;MAEVAGHWVRTSRLGVPMTCAADFDADGLARLAKAARALSPRELGRMRQGGAAIPTNAVSTEADSGRKLLAPVPYPRKVIAIGLNYRDHIAEIGAAPPEQPMIFGKFASSVSGPYEHTAVDFDLVTQLDYEVELGVVIGTEGRDLNAENALDHVAGYLVVNDLSSRNLQFCEPQWIRSKSFDGFCPTGPWLTTRDEVPEPQDLELWTTVNGELRQLSNTSEMVFSVAELLAFCSRATTLHPGDIVLTGTPKGVAMGGPETPWLQPGDVVECGITGLGSLRTEIVAASGAMSTSTRAAS
;
A
#
# COMPACT_ATOMS: atom_id res chain seq x y z
N MET A 1 16.01 -14.69 -12.02
CA MET A 1 16.30 -13.26 -12.16
C MET A 1 16.94 -13.07 -13.53
N ALA A 2 16.50 -12.10 -14.32
CA ALA A 2 17.09 -11.77 -15.62
C ALA A 2 17.18 -10.25 -15.78
N GLU A 3 18.22 -9.79 -16.46
CA GLU A 3 18.40 -8.40 -16.86
C GLU A 3 17.60 -8.15 -18.15
N VAL A 4 16.67 -7.19 -18.13
CA VAL A 4 15.92 -6.75 -19.31
C VAL A 4 16.05 -5.24 -19.42
N ALA A 5 16.77 -4.76 -20.44
CA ALA A 5 16.96 -3.33 -20.72
C ALA A 5 17.52 -2.49 -19.54
N GLY A 6 18.47 -3.03 -18.76
CA GLY A 6 19.09 -2.31 -17.62
C GLY A 6 18.25 -2.33 -16.34
N HIS A 7 17.35 -3.31 -16.20
CA HIS A 7 16.48 -3.48 -15.04
C HIS A 7 16.54 -4.93 -14.55
N TRP A 8 16.71 -5.13 -13.24
CA TRP A 8 16.74 -6.47 -12.63
C TRP A 8 15.33 -6.93 -12.32
N VAL A 9 14.86 -7.96 -13.02
CA VAL A 9 13.53 -8.53 -12.83
C VAL A 9 13.61 -9.80 -11.99
N ARG A 10 12.84 -9.90 -10.91
CA ARG A 10 12.56 -11.18 -10.26
C ARG A 10 11.63 -11.99 -11.15
N THR A 11 12.24 -12.76 -12.05
CA THR A 11 11.53 -13.68 -12.93
C THR A 11 10.94 -14.82 -12.09
N SER A 12 9.64 -14.78 -11.81
CA SER A 12 8.89 -16.01 -11.57
C SER A 12 8.72 -16.75 -12.90
N ARG A 13 8.37 -18.04 -12.84
CA ARG A 13 8.26 -18.93 -14.02
C ARG A 13 7.18 -18.53 -15.04
N LEU A 14 6.48 -17.40 -14.87
CA LEU A 14 5.24 -17.06 -15.56
C LEU A 14 5.38 -16.10 -16.75
N GLY A 15 6.58 -15.62 -17.10
CA GLY A 15 6.77 -14.84 -18.33
C GLY A 15 6.07 -13.48 -18.38
N VAL A 16 5.61 -12.96 -17.23
CA VAL A 16 5.09 -11.59 -17.10
C VAL A 16 6.27 -10.65 -16.81
N PRO A 17 6.49 -9.58 -17.60
CA PRO A 17 7.53 -8.60 -17.31
C PRO A 17 7.17 -7.81 -16.04
N MET A 18 7.78 -8.21 -14.93
CA MET A 18 7.73 -7.53 -13.65
C MET A 18 8.83 -6.47 -13.62
N THR A 19 8.52 -5.21 -13.95
CA THR A 19 9.53 -4.15 -13.95
C THR A 19 9.93 -3.77 -12.51
N CYS A 20 11.09 -4.25 -12.03
CA CYS A 20 11.84 -3.57 -10.97
C CYS A 20 12.85 -2.68 -11.68
N ALA A 21 12.61 -1.37 -11.74
CA ALA A 21 13.61 -0.47 -12.27
C ALA A 21 14.68 -0.21 -11.20
N ALA A 22 15.76 -0.99 -11.25
CA ALA A 22 17.10 -0.56 -10.82
C ALA A 22 18.13 -1.63 -11.21
N ASP A 23 19.25 -1.19 -11.77
CA ASP A 23 20.50 -1.94 -11.76
C ASP A 23 20.88 -2.19 -10.30
N PHE A 24 20.84 -3.41 -9.77
CA PHE A 24 21.45 -3.72 -8.48
C PHE A 24 22.47 -4.84 -8.68
N ASP A 25 23.64 -4.72 -8.04
CA ASP A 25 24.52 -5.89 -7.88
C ASP A 25 23.98 -6.79 -6.75
N ALA A 26 24.52 -7.99 -6.61
CA ALA A 26 24.05 -8.96 -5.61
C ALA A 26 24.10 -8.41 -4.17
N ASP A 27 25.11 -7.58 -3.87
CA ASP A 27 25.27 -6.95 -2.56
C ASP A 27 24.23 -5.84 -2.33
N GLY A 28 23.93 -5.04 -3.35
CA GLY A 28 22.84 -4.06 -3.33
C GLY A 28 21.49 -4.71 -3.10
N LEU A 29 21.19 -5.82 -3.80
CA LEU A 29 19.97 -6.60 -3.61
C LEU A 29 19.86 -7.18 -2.19
N ALA A 30 20.95 -7.69 -1.61
CA ALA A 30 20.95 -8.23 -0.26
C ALA A 30 20.68 -7.15 0.80
N ARG A 31 21.26 -5.95 0.62
CA ARG A 31 20.99 -4.79 1.50
C ARG A 31 19.55 -4.32 1.38
N LEU A 32 19.03 -4.27 0.16
CA LEU A 32 17.65 -3.90 -0.14
C LEU A 32 16.66 -4.90 0.46
N ALA A 33 16.91 -6.20 0.29
CA ALA A 33 16.07 -7.24 0.87
C ALA A 33 16.05 -7.19 2.41
N LYS A 34 17.17 -6.82 3.02
CA LYS A 34 17.27 -6.59 4.46
C LYS A 34 16.52 -5.32 4.90
N ALA A 35 16.66 -4.24 4.12
CA ALA A 35 16.02 -2.95 4.34
C ALA A 35 14.49 -3.04 4.30
N ALA A 36 14.01 -3.77 3.30
CA ALA A 36 12.59 -3.94 3.01
C ALA A 36 11.97 -5.14 3.73
N ARG A 37 12.66 -5.73 4.72
CA ARG A 37 12.16 -6.92 5.42
C ARG A 37 11.02 -6.51 6.35
N ALA A 38 9.90 -7.21 6.24
CA ALA A 38 8.84 -7.11 7.24
C ALA A 38 9.35 -7.51 8.63
N LEU A 39 8.75 -6.90 9.66
CA LEU A 39 8.94 -7.34 11.03
C LEU A 39 8.52 -8.81 11.17
N SER A 40 9.32 -9.57 11.91
CA SER A 40 9.06 -10.96 12.22
C SER A 40 7.99 -11.09 13.30
N PRO A 41 7.33 -12.26 13.42
CA PRO A 41 6.34 -12.50 14.48
C PRO A 41 6.88 -12.28 15.89
N ARG A 42 8.19 -12.49 16.10
CA ARG A 42 8.85 -12.22 17.39
C ARG A 42 8.98 -10.72 17.67
N GLU A 43 9.30 -9.92 16.65
CA GLU A 43 9.39 -8.46 16.77
C GLU A 43 8.01 -7.86 17.03
N LEU A 44 7.01 -8.27 16.24
CA LEU A 44 5.61 -7.87 16.43
C LEU A 44 5.05 -8.31 17.78
N GLY A 45 5.38 -9.53 18.22
CA GLY A 45 5.03 -10.03 19.56
C GLY A 45 5.61 -9.18 20.70
N ARG A 46 6.80 -8.59 20.53
CA ARG A 46 7.37 -7.64 21.51
C ARG A 46 6.64 -6.31 21.49
N MET A 47 6.30 -5.79 20.31
CA MET A 47 5.56 -4.53 20.18
C MET A 47 4.16 -4.63 20.82
N ARG A 48 3.48 -5.78 20.66
CA ARG A 48 2.20 -6.08 21.34
C ARG A 48 2.29 -5.95 22.87
N GLN A 49 3.46 -6.24 23.44
CA GLN A 49 3.70 -6.23 24.89
C GLN A 49 4.23 -4.89 25.41
N GLY A 50 4.22 -3.84 24.59
CA GLY A 50 4.78 -2.52 24.94
C GLY A 50 6.32 -2.49 24.90
N GLY A 51 6.97 -3.49 24.28
CA GLY A 51 8.40 -3.48 24.02
C GLY A 51 8.77 -2.40 23.01
N ALA A 52 9.87 -1.70 23.29
CA ALA A 52 10.38 -0.48 22.65
C ALA A 52 10.02 -0.25 21.17
N ALA A 53 9.83 1.04 20.84
CA ALA A 53 9.82 1.57 19.47
C ALA A 53 10.93 0.92 18.64
N ILE A 54 10.62 0.62 17.37
CA ILE A 54 11.63 0.11 16.43
C ILE A 54 12.80 1.09 16.45
N PRO A 55 14.04 0.65 16.65
CA PRO A 55 15.18 1.54 16.48
C PRO A 55 15.09 2.15 15.09
N THR A 56 14.80 3.46 15.03
CA THR A 56 14.84 4.24 13.79
C THR A 56 16.24 4.20 13.14
N ASN A 57 17.25 3.79 13.92
CA ASN A 57 18.58 3.45 13.45
C ASN A 57 18.66 1.98 13.02
N ALA A 58 18.35 1.70 11.74
CA ALA A 58 19.10 0.77 10.87
C ALA A 58 18.27 0.27 9.68
N VAL A 59 17.78 1.17 8.85
CA VAL A 59 17.72 0.88 7.43
C VAL A 59 18.35 2.07 6.73
N SER A 60 19.62 1.92 6.36
CA SER A 60 20.27 2.84 5.43
C SER A 60 19.37 2.94 4.22
N THR A 61 18.65 4.06 4.10
CA THR A 61 17.95 4.44 2.88
C THR A 61 18.92 4.32 1.72
N GLU A 62 18.42 3.89 0.57
CA GLU A 62 19.16 3.56 -0.65
C GLU A 62 20.14 4.65 -1.17
N ALA A 63 20.17 5.82 -0.54
CA ALA A 63 21.06 6.95 -0.77
C ALA A 63 22.56 6.59 -0.84
N ASP A 64 23.03 5.55 -0.14
CA ASP A 64 24.44 5.11 -0.20
C ASP A 64 24.80 4.32 -1.48
N SER A 65 23.80 3.94 -2.29
CA SER A 65 24.01 3.18 -3.54
C SER A 65 23.65 3.94 -4.82
N GLY A 66 23.00 5.12 -4.70
CA GLY A 66 22.54 5.90 -5.85
C GLY A 66 21.40 5.25 -6.67
N ARG A 67 20.76 4.21 -6.14
CA ARG A 67 19.67 3.46 -6.79
C ARG A 67 18.38 3.64 -5.99
N LYS A 68 17.23 3.57 -6.67
CA LYS A 68 15.91 3.81 -6.08
C LYS A 68 14.94 2.74 -6.51
N LEU A 69 14.23 2.12 -5.56
CA LEU A 69 13.08 1.27 -5.90
C LEU A 69 11.88 2.08 -6.37
N LEU A 70 11.30 1.65 -7.49
CA LEU A 70 10.03 2.14 -7.99
C LEU A 70 8.87 1.27 -7.50
N ALA A 71 7.64 1.75 -7.66
CA ALA A 71 6.44 0.95 -7.50
C ALA A 71 6.53 -0.32 -8.38
N PRO A 72 6.18 -1.52 -7.87
CA PRO A 72 6.26 -2.76 -8.66
C PRO A 72 5.35 -2.75 -9.90
N VAL A 73 4.24 -2.00 -9.81
CA VAL A 73 3.31 -1.74 -10.90
C VAL A 73 3.10 -0.23 -10.98
N PRO A 74 3.97 0.52 -11.68
CA PRO A 74 3.97 1.98 -11.62
C PRO A 74 2.83 2.63 -12.42
N TYR A 75 2.26 1.91 -13.39
CA TYR A 75 1.19 2.41 -14.27
C TYR A 75 0.05 1.41 -14.37
N PRO A 76 -0.66 1.11 -13.26
CA PRO A 76 -1.81 0.22 -13.31
C PRO A 76 -2.93 0.85 -14.13
N ARG A 77 -3.67 0.03 -14.88
CA ARG A 77 -4.85 0.52 -15.61
C ARG A 77 -5.97 0.92 -14.65
N LYS A 78 -6.15 0.12 -13.60
CA LYS A 78 -7.12 0.35 -12.54
C LYS A 78 -6.49 0.08 -11.17
N VAL A 79 -6.85 0.94 -10.21
CA VAL A 79 -6.69 0.68 -8.78
C VAL A 79 -8.09 0.63 -8.19
N ILE A 80 -8.54 -0.58 -7.86
CA ILE A 80 -9.85 -0.84 -7.26
C ILE A 80 -9.62 -1.01 -5.77
N ALA A 81 -10.34 -0.28 -4.92
CA ALA A 81 -10.16 -0.31 -3.49
C ALA A 81 -11.46 -0.66 -2.77
N ILE A 82 -11.33 -1.36 -1.64
CA ILE A 82 -12.45 -1.91 -0.88
C ILE A 82 -12.53 -1.26 0.50
N GLY A 83 -13.64 -0.59 0.78
CA GLY A 83 -13.91 -0.02 2.09
C GLY A 83 -14.50 -1.04 3.07
N LEU A 84 -14.23 -0.83 4.36
CA LEU A 84 -14.79 -1.60 5.48
C LEU A 84 -14.72 -3.12 5.29
N ASN A 85 -13.53 -3.63 4.98
CA ASN A 85 -13.34 -5.06 4.76
C ASN A 85 -12.70 -5.79 5.94
N TYR A 86 -12.43 -5.15 7.08
CA TYR A 86 -11.87 -5.81 8.26
C TYR A 86 -12.82 -5.71 9.45
N ARG A 87 -13.09 -6.84 10.12
CA ARG A 87 -14.04 -6.93 11.25
C ARG A 87 -13.62 -6.02 12.41
N ASP A 88 -12.34 -5.98 12.71
CA ASP A 88 -11.79 -5.18 13.78
C ASP A 88 -11.88 -3.67 13.50
N HIS A 89 -11.67 -3.24 12.26
CA HIS A 89 -11.86 -1.85 11.83
C HIS A 89 -13.32 -1.43 11.87
N ILE A 90 -14.23 -2.28 11.39
CA ILE A 90 -15.69 -2.04 11.46
C ILE A 90 -16.12 -1.82 12.91
N ALA A 91 -15.61 -2.64 13.83
CA ALA A 91 -15.89 -2.52 15.25
C ALA A 91 -15.32 -1.23 15.87
N GLU A 92 -14.11 -0.83 15.46
CA GLU A 92 -13.44 0.40 15.92
C GLU A 92 -14.27 1.66 15.61
N ILE A 93 -14.85 1.75 14.42
CA ILE A 93 -15.65 2.90 14.00
C ILE A 93 -17.14 2.78 14.35
N GLY A 94 -17.55 1.69 15.01
CA GLY A 94 -18.95 1.44 15.39
C GLY A 94 -19.91 1.25 14.19
N ALA A 95 -19.40 0.79 13.05
CA ALA A 95 -20.20 0.55 11.86
C ALA A 95 -20.82 -0.87 11.86
N ALA A 96 -21.85 -1.07 11.03
CA ALA A 96 -22.35 -2.41 10.71
C ALA A 96 -21.50 -3.01 9.56
N PRO A 97 -21.18 -4.32 9.60
CA PRO A 97 -20.53 -4.97 8.47
C PRO A 97 -21.36 -4.81 7.20
N PRO A 98 -20.75 -4.44 6.06
CA PRO A 98 -21.47 -4.29 4.82
C PRO A 98 -21.96 -5.66 4.30
N GLU A 99 -23.12 -5.68 3.64
CA GLU A 99 -23.68 -6.90 3.04
C GLU A 99 -22.97 -7.32 1.74
N GLN A 100 -22.24 -6.38 1.12
CA GLN A 100 -21.47 -6.58 -0.10
C GLN A 100 -20.22 -5.68 -0.12
N PRO A 101 -19.15 -6.04 -0.85
CA PRO A 101 -17.96 -5.21 -0.95
C PRO A 101 -18.26 -3.78 -1.41
N MET A 102 -17.75 -2.79 -0.68
CA MET A 102 -17.87 -1.38 -1.04
C MET A 102 -16.69 -0.95 -1.90
N ILE A 103 -16.94 -0.83 -3.21
CA ILE A 103 -15.92 -0.49 -4.18
C ILE A 103 -15.78 1.03 -4.32
N PHE A 104 -14.54 1.51 -4.30
CA PHE A 104 -14.15 2.82 -4.81
C PHE A 104 -12.90 2.70 -5.69
N GLY A 105 -12.52 3.79 -6.35
CA GLY A 105 -11.31 3.84 -7.17
C GLY A 105 -10.25 4.75 -6.57
N LYS A 106 -9.00 4.47 -6.91
CA LYS A 106 -7.90 5.43 -6.80
C LYS A 106 -7.38 5.77 -8.20
N PHE A 107 -7.02 7.03 -8.45
CA PHE A 107 -6.38 7.38 -9.72
C PHE A 107 -5.00 6.74 -9.81
N ALA A 108 -4.62 6.27 -10.99
CA ALA A 108 -3.31 5.66 -11.23
C ALA A 108 -2.14 6.62 -10.90
N SER A 109 -2.35 7.95 -11.02
CA SER A 109 -1.34 8.95 -10.64
C SER A 109 -1.02 8.99 -9.15
N SER A 110 -1.88 8.43 -8.29
CA SER A 110 -1.61 8.33 -6.85
C SER A 110 -0.57 7.28 -6.50
N VAL A 111 -0.26 6.34 -7.41
CA VAL A 111 0.69 5.25 -7.18
C VAL A 111 2.12 5.80 -7.07
N SER A 112 2.79 5.46 -5.97
CA SER A 112 4.17 5.85 -5.71
C SER A 112 5.01 4.66 -5.22
N GLY A 113 6.32 4.82 -5.30
CA GLY A 113 7.29 3.82 -4.88
C GLY A 113 7.34 3.62 -3.36
N PRO A 114 7.96 2.51 -2.90
CA PRO A 114 7.93 2.10 -1.51
C PRO A 114 8.78 2.94 -0.56
N TYR A 115 9.65 3.82 -1.06
CA TYR A 115 10.57 4.65 -0.27
C TYR A 115 10.54 6.12 -0.69
N GLU A 116 9.40 6.55 -1.24
CA GLU A 116 9.20 7.92 -1.69
C GLU A 116 8.62 8.81 -0.60
N HIS A 117 8.75 10.12 -0.81
CA HIS A 117 8.04 11.12 -0.03
C HIS A 117 6.65 11.37 -0.64
N THR A 118 5.66 11.58 0.21
CA THR A 118 4.33 12.06 -0.22
C THR A 118 4.20 13.53 0.15
N ALA A 119 4.17 14.39 -0.86
CA ALA A 119 3.98 15.81 -0.68
C ALA A 119 2.49 16.14 -0.53
N VAL A 120 2.13 16.82 0.56
CA VAL A 120 0.74 17.11 0.91
C VAL A 120 0.53 18.60 1.13
N ASP A 121 -0.51 19.14 0.49
CA ASP A 121 -1.01 20.47 0.78
C ASP A 121 -1.85 20.43 2.06
N PHE A 122 -1.25 20.82 3.19
CA PHE A 122 -1.87 20.79 4.51
C PHE A 122 -2.90 21.91 4.74
N ASP A 123 -2.99 22.91 3.84
CA ASP A 123 -4.11 23.86 3.86
C ASP A 123 -5.40 23.18 3.38
N LEU A 124 -5.27 22.19 2.48
CA LEU A 124 -6.39 21.42 1.93
C LEU A 124 -6.65 20.11 2.70
N VAL A 125 -5.59 19.40 3.09
CA VAL A 125 -5.66 18.10 3.77
C VAL A 125 -5.31 18.29 5.24
N THR A 126 -6.34 18.50 6.06
CA THR A 126 -6.17 18.77 7.51
C THR A 126 -6.27 17.51 8.38
N GLN A 127 -6.75 16.40 7.81
CA GLN A 127 -6.93 15.13 8.50
C GLN A 127 -6.35 13.99 7.65
N LEU A 128 -5.02 13.94 7.55
CA LEU A 128 -4.29 12.93 6.80
C LEU A 128 -4.16 11.63 7.63
N ASP A 129 -4.49 10.51 7.01
CA ASP A 129 -4.57 9.20 7.65
C ASP A 129 -3.82 8.13 6.82
N TYR A 130 -3.44 7.04 7.49
CA TYR A 130 -2.74 5.88 6.93
C TYR A 130 -3.61 4.63 7.02
N GLU A 131 -3.40 3.72 6.06
CA GLU A 131 -4.19 2.50 5.95
C GLU A 131 -3.31 1.40 5.33
N VAL A 132 -2.69 0.52 6.14
CA VAL A 132 -1.99 -0.65 5.57
C VAL A 132 -2.99 -1.60 4.93
N GLU A 133 -2.69 -2.05 3.72
CA GLU A 133 -3.50 -3.03 3.01
C GLU A 133 -2.66 -4.06 2.26
N LEU A 134 -3.25 -5.24 2.08
CA LEU A 134 -2.78 -6.23 1.10
C LEU A 134 -3.23 -5.78 -0.30
N GLY A 135 -2.27 -5.50 -1.19
CA GLY A 135 -2.53 -5.24 -2.60
C GLY A 135 -2.42 -6.52 -3.42
N VAL A 136 -3.41 -6.79 -4.25
CA VAL A 136 -3.48 -7.96 -5.13
C VAL A 136 -3.25 -7.50 -6.57
N VAL A 137 -2.20 -8.00 -7.21
CA VAL A 137 -1.90 -7.67 -8.61
C VAL A 137 -2.40 -8.76 -9.54
N ILE A 138 -3.20 -8.37 -10.51
CA ILE A 138 -3.76 -9.28 -11.51
C ILE A 138 -2.68 -9.67 -12.53
N GLY A 139 -2.56 -10.95 -12.83
CA GLY A 139 -1.59 -11.52 -13.77
C GLY A 139 -2.18 -11.98 -15.09
N THR A 140 -3.43 -12.43 -15.08
CA THR A 140 -4.17 -12.84 -16.28
C THR A 140 -5.54 -12.19 -16.31
N GLU A 141 -6.04 -11.91 -17.51
CA GLU A 141 -7.36 -11.29 -17.67
C GLU A 141 -8.46 -12.17 -17.07
N GLY A 142 -9.41 -11.56 -16.37
CA GLY A 142 -10.52 -12.25 -15.72
C GLY A 142 -11.82 -11.44 -15.76
N ARG A 143 -12.92 -12.11 -16.11
CA ARG A 143 -14.27 -11.55 -16.17
C ARG A 143 -15.24 -12.60 -15.63
N ASP A 144 -16.22 -12.18 -14.84
CA ASP A 144 -17.23 -13.07 -14.25
C ASP A 144 -16.60 -14.29 -13.55
N LEU A 145 -15.53 -14.05 -12.80
CA LEU A 145 -14.79 -15.06 -12.04
C LEU A 145 -15.65 -15.60 -10.90
N ASN A 146 -15.33 -16.82 -10.45
CA ASN A 146 -15.88 -17.38 -9.21
C ASN A 146 -14.77 -17.46 -8.15
N ALA A 147 -15.14 -17.62 -6.88
CA ALA A 147 -14.15 -17.64 -5.79
C ALA A 147 -13.17 -18.83 -5.89
N GLU A 148 -13.59 -19.95 -6.49
CA GLU A 148 -12.78 -21.16 -6.60
C GLU A 148 -11.59 -21.00 -7.55
N ASN A 149 -11.76 -20.21 -8.62
CA ASN A 149 -10.71 -19.95 -9.63
C ASN A 149 -10.15 -18.53 -9.59
N ALA A 150 -10.73 -17.62 -8.81
CA ALA A 150 -10.32 -16.21 -8.79
C ALA A 150 -8.82 -16.02 -8.53
N LEU A 151 -8.24 -16.81 -7.62
CA LEU A 151 -6.82 -16.71 -7.29
C LEU A 151 -5.91 -17.16 -8.46
N ASP A 152 -6.41 -17.93 -9.43
CA ASP A 152 -5.64 -18.30 -10.63
C ASP A 152 -5.29 -17.12 -11.52
N HIS A 153 -5.99 -16.00 -11.34
CA HIS A 153 -5.74 -14.77 -12.07
C HIS A 153 -4.74 -13.84 -11.38
N VAL A 154 -4.23 -14.19 -10.20
CA VAL A 154 -3.33 -13.35 -9.40
C VAL A 154 -1.87 -13.57 -9.81
N ALA A 155 -1.16 -12.50 -10.19
CA ALA A 155 0.29 -12.51 -10.37
C ALA A 155 1.01 -12.63 -9.03
N GLY A 156 0.53 -11.86 -8.04
CA GLY A 156 1.11 -11.83 -6.71
C GLY A 156 0.50 -10.76 -5.82
N TYR A 157 1.17 -10.53 -4.71
CA TYR A 157 0.76 -9.64 -3.64
C TYR A 157 1.87 -8.65 -3.28
N LEU A 158 1.48 -7.47 -2.82
CA LEU A 158 2.37 -6.41 -2.37
C LEU A 158 1.76 -5.66 -1.17
N VAL A 159 2.56 -4.86 -0.48
CA VAL A 159 2.09 -3.95 0.56
C VAL A 159 1.60 -2.66 -0.07
N VAL A 160 0.48 -2.13 0.43
CA VAL A 160 -0.06 -0.82 0.05
C VAL A 160 -0.27 0.03 1.31
N ASN A 161 -0.10 1.34 1.17
CA ASN A 161 -0.64 2.32 2.11
C ASN A 161 -1.74 3.14 1.41
N ASP A 162 -3.01 2.96 1.79
CA ASP A 162 -4.14 3.75 1.26
C ASP A 162 -4.28 5.09 2.02
N LEU A 163 -3.34 6.00 1.76
CA LEU A 163 -3.37 7.34 2.39
C LEU A 163 -4.68 8.06 2.07
N SER A 164 -5.23 8.69 3.11
CA SER A 164 -6.60 9.17 3.10
C SER A 164 -6.71 10.58 3.70
N SER A 165 -7.37 11.49 2.98
CA SER A 165 -7.80 12.78 3.54
C SER A 165 -9.21 12.63 4.12
N ARG A 166 -9.32 12.44 5.44
CA ARG A 166 -10.62 12.22 6.11
C ARG A 166 -11.53 13.44 6.03
N ASN A 167 -10.96 14.65 6.11
CA ASN A 167 -11.72 15.89 6.01
C ASN A 167 -12.43 16.01 4.65
N LEU A 168 -11.84 15.45 3.59
CA LEU A 168 -12.44 15.42 2.26
C LEU A 168 -13.34 14.20 2.06
N GLN A 169 -12.95 13.04 2.59
CA GLN A 169 -13.72 11.81 2.50
C GLN A 169 -15.13 11.96 3.10
N PHE A 170 -15.26 12.71 4.20
CA PHE A 170 -16.54 12.93 4.89
C PHE A 170 -17.31 14.15 4.40
N CYS A 171 -16.71 15.05 3.63
CA CYS A 171 -17.43 16.18 3.03
C CYS A 171 -18.02 15.85 1.65
N GLU A 172 -17.62 14.72 1.05
CA GLU A 172 -18.02 14.30 -0.27
C GLU A 172 -18.76 12.95 -0.27
N PRO A 173 -19.72 12.73 -1.19
CA PRO A 173 -20.40 11.46 -1.32
C PRO A 173 -19.55 10.37 -2.01
N GLN A 174 -18.39 10.74 -2.56
CA GLN A 174 -17.50 9.84 -3.31
C GLN A 174 -16.09 9.96 -2.74
N TRP A 175 -15.40 8.84 -2.53
CA TRP A 175 -14.11 8.84 -1.85
C TRP A 175 -12.91 9.07 -2.79
N ILE A 176 -13.10 8.98 -4.11
CA ILE A 176 -12.01 8.97 -5.08
C ILE A 176 -11.05 10.15 -4.91
N ARG A 177 -11.55 11.38 -4.73
CA ARG A 177 -10.70 12.57 -4.57
C ARG A 177 -9.88 12.50 -3.29
N SER A 178 -10.53 12.17 -2.17
CA SER A 178 -9.88 12.05 -0.85
C SER A 178 -8.81 10.96 -0.77
N LYS A 179 -8.84 10.01 -1.72
CA LYS A 179 -7.98 8.83 -1.80
C LYS A 179 -6.97 8.90 -2.95
N SER A 180 -6.96 9.94 -3.79
CA SER A 180 -6.22 9.93 -5.07
C SER A 180 -5.29 11.12 -5.30
N PHE A 181 -4.86 11.82 -4.25
CA PHE A 181 -3.76 12.77 -4.39
C PHE A 181 -2.49 12.05 -4.87
N ASP A 182 -1.63 12.76 -5.60
CA ASP A 182 -0.37 12.18 -6.07
C ASP A 182 0.44 11.68 -4.85
N GLY A 183 0.93 10.43 -4.93
CA GLY A 183 1.62 9.77 -3.83
C GLY A 183 0.73 9.23 -2.70
N PHE A 184 -0.61 9.23 -2.82
CA PHE A 184 -1.52 8.63 -1.82
C PHE A 184 -1.67 7.11 -1.94
N CYS A 185 -0.95 6.47 -2.86
CA CYS A 185 -0.94 5.01 -3.01
C CYS A 185 0.50 4.47 -3.07
N PRO A 186 1.33 4.63 -2.02
CA PRO A 186 2.60 3.92 -1.94
C PRO A 186 2.38 2.41 -2.07
N THR A 187 3.14 1.77 -2.95
CA THR A 187 3.09 0.32 -3.18
C THR A 187 4.50 -0.29 -3.20
N GLY A 188 4.64 -1.50 -2.67
CA GLY A 188 5.88 -2.26 -2.75
C GLY A 188 6.10 -3.16 -1.54
N PRO A 189 7.37 -3.42 -1.16
CA PRO A 189 8.61 -3.01 -1.83
C PRO A 189 8.83 -3.71 -3.18
N TRP A 190 8.21 -4.87 -3.37
CA TRP A 190 8.21 -5.67 -4.60
C TRP A 190 6.88 -6.43 -4.71
N LEU A 191 6.69 -7.15 -5.80
CA LEU A 191 5.63 -8.13 -5.89
C LEU A 191 6.15 -9.50 -5.45
N THR A 192 5.51 -10.10 -4.44
CA THR A 192 5.72 -11.50 -4.09
C THR A 192 4.71 -12.34 -4.85
N THR A 193 5.18 -13.35 -5.59
CA THR A 193 4.30 -14.11 -6.49
C THR A 193 3.31 -14.99 -5.73
N ARG A 194 2.21 -15.31 -6.40
CA ARG A 194 1.13 -16.13 -5.82
C ARG A 194 1.64 -17.45 -5.23
N ASP A 195 2.57 -18.13 -5.90
CA ASP A 195 3.11 -19.42 -5.46
C ASP A 195 3.96 -19.32 -4.17
N GLU A 196 4.47 -18.13 -3.85
CA GLU A 196 5.19 -17.85 -2.61
C GLU A 196 4.25 -17.46 -1.46
N VAL A 197 2.98 -17.19 -1.75
CA VAL A 197 1.93 -16.81 -0.80
C VAL A 197 0.72 -17.72 -1.01
N PRO A 198 0.81 -18.99 -0.58
CA PRO A 198 -0.24 -19.96 -0.82
C PRO A 198 -1.55 -19.62 -0.08
N GLU A 199 -1.46 -18.93 1.05
CA GLU A 199 -2.60 -18.52 1.87
C GLU A 199 -2.60 -16.98 2.05
N PRO A 200 -3.30 -16.22 1.17
CA PRO A 200 -3.37 -14.76 1.30
C PRO A 200 -4.29 -14.32 2.45
N GLN A 201 -5.08 -15.23 3.01
CA GLN A 201 -6.02 -14.97 4.10
C GLN A 201 -5.42 -15.23 5.49
N ASP A 202 -4.12 -15.48 5.59
CA ASP A 202 -3.41 -15.61 6.88
C ASP A 202 -2.05 -14.89 6.85
N LEU A 203 -2.09 -13.56 6.69
CA LEU A 203 -0.91 -12.70 6.68
C LEU A 203 -1.04 -11.63 7.76
N GLU A 204 -0.05 -11.57 8.67
CA GLU A 204 0.02 -10.48 9.65
C GLU A 204 0.48 -9.19 8.95
N LEU A 205 -0.26 -8.12 9.17
CA LEU A 205 -0.05 -6.78 8.61
C LEU A 205 -0.01 -5.72 9.72
N TRP A 206 0.81 -4.70 9.51
CA TRP A 206 1.09 -3.68 10.52
C TRP A 206 1.44 -2.33 9.92
N THR A 207 1.23 -1.28 10.72
CA THR A 207 1.66 0.09 10.43
C THR A 207 2.36 0.67 11.64
N THR A 208 3.48 1.35 11.43
CA THR A 208 4.06 2.26 12.43
C THR A 208 4.08 3.69 11.93
N VAL A 209 3.97 4.64 12.85
CA VAL A 209 4.22 6.07 12.59
C VAL A 209 5.34 6.51 13.52
N ASN A 210 6.45 6.99 12.96
CA ASN A 210 7.65 7.37 13.71
C ASN A 210 8.17 6.24 14.63
N GLY A 211 8.02 4.99 14.20
CA GLY A 211 8.40 3.79 14.95
C GLY A 211 7.42 3.34 16.04
N GLU A 212 6.33 4.08 16.26
CA GLU A 212 5.23 3.70 17.15
C GLU A 212 4.22 2.82 16.41
N LEU A 213 3.88 1.65 16.94
CA LEU A 213 2.89 0.75 16.35
C LEU A 213 1.49 1.37 16.41
N ARG A 214 0.82 1.42 15.26
CA ARG A 214 -0.54 1.98 15.12
C ARG A 214 -1.56 0.95 14.65
N GLN A 215 -1.23 0.16 13.63
CA GLN A 215 -2.05 -0.95 13.15
C GLN A 215 -1.33 -2.27 13.36
N LEU A 216 -2.07 -3.30 13.79
CA LEU A 216 -1.59 -4.68 13.85
C LEU A 216 -2.79 -5.64 13.80
N SER A 217 -2.88 -6.42 12.72
CA SER A 217 -3.97 -7.35 12.49
C SER A 217 -3.53 -8.52 11.61
N ASN A 218 -4.47 -9.30 11.09
CA ASN A 218 -4.22 -10.40 10.16
C ASN A 218 -5.26 -10.37 9.03
N THR A 219 -4.88 -10.74 7.81
CA THR A 219 -5.81 -10.77 6.66
C THR A 219 -6.98 -11.74 6.85
N SER A 220 -6.92 -12.67 7.81
CA SER A 220 -8.06 -13.52 8.23
C SER A 220 -9.21 -12.73 8.85
N GLU A 221 -8.98 -11.50 9.31
CA GLU A 221 -10.02 -10.58 9.79
C GLU A 221 -10.85 -9.97 8.65
N MET A 222 -10.51 -10.27 7.39
CA MET A 222 -11.30 -9.79 6.27
C MET A 222 -12.75 -10.31 6.32
N VAL A 223 -13.70 -9.43 6.02
CA VAL A 223 -15.12 -9.80 5.89
C VAL A 223 -15.33 -10.57 4.58
N PHE A 224 -14.74 -10.08 3.49
CA PHE A 224 -14.71 -10.70 2.18
C PHE A 224 -13.26 -11.05 1.82
N SER A 225 -13.02 -12.34 1.57
CA SER A 225 -11.72 -12.87 1.16
C SER A 225 -11.23 -12.29 -0.17
N VAL A 226 -9.94 -12.41 -0.45
CA VAL A 226 -9.37 -11.99 -1.75
C VAL A 226 -10.12 -12.63 -2.92
N ALA A 227 -10.42 -13.92 -2.84
CA ALA A 227 -11.16 -14.64 -3.87
C ALA A 227 -12.57 -14.08 -4.10
N GLU A 228 -13.29 -13.77 -3.02
CA GLU A 228 -14.63 -13.16 -3.09
C GLU A 228 -14.59 -11.74 -3.67
N LEU A 229 -13.59 -10.94 -3.30
CA LEU A 229 -13.40 -9.60 -3.85
C LEU A 229 -13.16 -9.62 -5.35
N LEU A 230 -12.28 -10.50 -5.83
CA LEU A 230 -11.99 -10.66 -7.26
C LEU A 230 -13.22 -11.16 -8.03
N ALA A 231 -13.91 -12.18 -7.50
CA ALA A 231 -15.16 -12.65 -8.08
C ALA A 231 -16.21 -11.52 -8.16
N PHE A 232 -16.38 -10.75 -7.08
CA PHE A 232 -17.32 -9.65 -7.04
C PHE A 232 -16.98 -8.52 -8.04
N CYS A 233 -15.72 -8.06 -8.03
CA CYS A 233 -15.27 -6.98 -8.92
C CYS A 233 -15.36 -7.38 -10.39
N SER A 234 -14.99 -8.62 -10.72
CA SER A 234 -14.96 -9.12 -12.10
C SER A 234 -16.34 -9.23 -12.76
N ARG A 235 -17.43 -9.22 -11.98
CA ARG A 235 -18.81 -9.13 -12.52
C ARG A 235 -19.16 -7.74 -13.05
N ALA A 236 -18.57 -6.70 -12.49
CA ALA A 236 -18.80 -5.33 -12.92
C ALA A 236 -17.82 -4.93 -14.03
N THR A 237 -16.53 -5.18 -13.82
CA THR A 237 -15.44 -4.73 -14.69
C THR A 237 -14.45 -5.85 -14.97
N THR A 238 -13.95 -5.95 -16.20
CA THR A 238 -12.88 -6.92 -16.51
C THR A 238 -11.61 -6.56 -15.74
N LEU A 239 -11.03 -7.54 -15.05
CA LEU A 239 -9.73 -7.44 -14.41
C LEU A 239 -8.66 -7.73 -15.46
N HIS A 240 -7.73 -6.81 -15.67
CA HIS A 240 -6.63 -6.97 -16.63
C HIS A 240 -5.30 -7.15 -15.91
N PRO A 241 -4.31 -7.80 -16.56
CA PRO A 241 -2.97 -7.88 -16.03
C PRO A 241 -2.41 -6.50 -15.66
N GLY A 242 -1.86 -6.37 -14.45
CA GLY A 242 -1.36 -5.13 -13.89
C GLY A 242 -2.41 -4.25 -13.20
N ASP A 243 -3.70 -4.64 -13.16
CA ASP A 243 -4.64 -4.01 -12.23
C ASP A 243 -4.27 -4.35 -10.78
N ILE A 244 -4.55 -3.43 -9.87
CA ILE A 244 -4.32 -3.59 -8.44
C ILE A 244 -5.67 -3.55 -7.71
N VAL A 245 -5.92 -4.56 -6.88
CA VAL A 245 -7.06 -4.58 -5.95
C VAL A 245 -6.55 -4.42 -4.53
N LEU A 246 -6.97 -3.33 -3.89
CA LEU A 246 -6.73 -2.94 -2.51
C LEU A 246 -7.83 -3.56 -1.64
N THR A 247 -7.45 -4.36 -0.66
CA THR A 247 -8.35 -5.29 0.03
C THR A 247 -8.96 -4.73 1.31
N GLY A 248 -8.71 -3.47 1.64
CA GLY A 248 -9.14 -2.81 2.86
C GLY A 248 -8.07 -2.83 3.95
N THR A 249 -8.30 -2.00 4.97
CA THR A 249 -7.39 -1.80 6.10
C THR A 249 -7.99 -2.28 7.42
N PRO A 250 -7.17 -2.79 8.37
CA PRO A 250 -7.62 -3.17 9.70
C PRO A 250 -7.76 -1.96 10.62
N LYS A 251 -8.19 -2.22 11.87
CA LYS A 251 -8.26 -1.17 12.90
C LYS A 251 -6.92 -0.47 13.14
N GLY A 252 -6.97 0.67 13.81
CA GLY A 252 -5.80 1.45 14.24
C GLY A 252 -5.43 2.57 13.28
N VAL A 253 -6.35 2.95 12.38
CA VAL A 253 -6.23 4.17 11.58
C VAL A 253 -6.26 5.39 12.51
N ALA A 254 -5.68 6.52 12.11
CA ALA A 254 -5.63 7.73 12.94
C ALA A 254 -7.03 8.18 13.38
N MET A 255 -8.03 8.07 12.50
CA MET A 255 -9.43 8.41 12.82
C MET A 255 -10.01 7.58 13.97
N GLY A 256 -9.59 6.31 14.11
CA GLY A 256 -10.08 5.40 15.16
C GLY A 256 -9.37 5.59 16.51
N GLY A 257 -8.26 6.33 16.53
CA GLY A 257 -7.44 6.56 17.72
C GLY A 257 -7.96 7.70 18.61
N PRO A 258 -7.61 7.67 19.92
CA PRO A 258 -7.88 8.79 20.81
C PRO A 258 -7.16 10.06 20.30
N GLU A 259 -7.84 11.20 20.38
CA GLU A 259 -7.34 12.51 19.92
C GLU A 259 -7.05 12.63 18.41
N THR A 260 -7.35 11.59 17.63
CA THR A 260 -7.18 11.56 16.16
C THR A 260 -5.82 12.09 15.70
N PRO A 261 -4.71 11.37 15.95
CA PRO A 261 -3.36 11.85 15.68
C PRO A 261 -3.05 11.82 14.19
N TRP A 262 -3.64 12.75 13.44
CA TRP A 262 -3.46 12.94 12.00
C TRP A 262 -1.99 13.14 11.66
N LEU A 263 -1.57 12.56 10.55
CA LEU A 263 -0.21 12.70 10.04
C LEU A 263 0.13 14.17 9.78
N GLN A 264 1.36 14.55 10.12
CA GLN A 264 1.92 15.90 9.98
C GLN A 264 3.16 15.89 9.06
N PRO A 265 3.60 17.05 8.55
CA PRO A 265 4.89 17.15 7.88
C PRO A 265 6.03 16.62 8.76
N GLY A 266 6.87 15.76 8.19
CA GLY A 266 7.99 15.08 8.86
C GLY A 266 7.65 13.71 9.44
N ASP A 267 6.37 13.32 9.49
CA ASP A 267 5.99 11.99 9.94
C ASP A 267 6.43 10.92 8.93
N VAL A 268 6.87 9.79 9.47
CA VAL A 268 7.30 8.62 8.71
C VAL A 268 6.34 7.48 8.98
N VAL A 269 5.64 7.04 7.94
CA VAL A 269 4.75 5.89 7.98
C VAL A 269 5.47 4.69 7.41
N GLU A 270 5.52 3.59 8.16
CA GLU A 270 6.02 2.30 7.66
C GLU A 270 4.91 1.26 7.72
N CYS A 271 4.59 0.67 6.58
CA CYS A 271 3.59 -0.39 6.45
C CYS A 271 4.30 -1.69 6.07
N GLY A 272 3.91 -2.81 6.68
CA GLY A 272 4.52 -4.10 6.35
C GLY A 272 3.55 -5.26 6.46
N ILE A 273 3.85 -6.31 5.68
CA ILE A 273 3.10 -7.57 5.68
C ILE A 273 4.10 -8.72 5.72
N THR A 274 3.87 -9.67 6.62
CA THR A 274 4.74 -10.84 6.80
C THR A 274 4.92 -11.58 5.46
N GLY A 275 6.17 -11.78 5.05
CA GLY A 275 6.51 -12.45 3.78
C GLY A 275 6.49 -11.55 2.54
N LEU A 276 5.92 -10.34 2.62
CA LEU A 276 5.88 -9.39 1.49
C LEU A 276 6.91 -8.26 1.61
N GLY A 277 7.38 -7.99 2.82
CA GLY A 277 8.30 -6.89 3.09
C GLY A 277 7.61 -5.69 3.74
N SER A 278 8.27 -4.53 3.71
CA SER A 278 7.72 -3.25 4.14
C SER A 278 7.98 -2.14 3.13
N LEU A 279 7.14 -1.11 3.20
CA LEU A 279 7.32 0.17 2.53
C LEU A 279 7.32 1.28 3.58
N ARG A 280 8.04 2.36 3.30
CA ARG A 280 8.21 3.51 4.18
C ARG A 280 7.97 4.80 3.39
N THR A 281 7.00 5.58 3.85
CA THR A 281 6.62 6.86 3.24
C THR A 281 6.86 7.98 4.24
N GLU A 282 7.63 8.99 3.83
CA GLU A 282 7.79 10.21 4.61
C GLU A 282 6.83 11.29 4.09
N ILE A 283 6.06 11.87 5.01
CA ILE A 283 5.09 12.90 4.70
C ILE A 283 5.80 14.25 4.69
N VAL A 284 5.71 14.98 3.58
CA VAL A 284 6.33 16.31 3.45
C VAL A 284 5.26 17.33 3.11
N ALA A 285 5.43 18.57 3.59
CA ALA A 285 4.57 19.65 3.14
C ALA A 285 4.85 19.95 1.66
N ALA A 286 3.80 20.05 0.85
CA ALA A 286 3.93 20.60 -0.49
C ALA A 286 4.44 22.04 -0.36
N SER A 287 5.56 22.35 -1.02
CA SER A 287 6.07 23.72 -1.07
C SER A 287 5.01 24.58 -1.75
N GLY A 288 4.42 25.51 -0.99
CA GLY A 288 3.36 26.39 -1.48
C GLY A 288 3.79 27.04 -2.79
N ALA A 289 3.01 26.86 -3.85
CA ALA A 289 3.20 27.59 -5.09
C ALA A 289 2.87 29.08 -4.84
N MET A 290 3.85 29.84 -4.34
CA MET A 290 3.84 31.30 -4.39
C MET A 290 5.09 31.80 -5.12
N SER A 291 4.96 31.88 -6.44
CA SER A 291 5.39 33.03 -7.25
C SER A 291 5.16 32.69 -8.72
N THR A 292 3.94 32.89 -9.23
CA THR A 292 3.82 33.25 -10.64
C THR A 292 4.49 34.61 -10.78
N SER A 293 5.75 34.57 -11.21
CA SER A 293 6.48 35.70 -11.76
C SER A 293 5.52 36.56 -12.57
N THR A 294 5.38 37.80 -12.13
CA THR A 294 4.73 38.89 -12.85
C THR A 294 5.16 38.82 -14.31
N ARG A 295 4.23 38.52 -15.22
CA ARG A 295 4.40 38.91 -16.63
C ARG A 295 4.52 40.42 -16.63
N ALA A 296 5.74 40.93 -16.64
CA ALA A 296 6.01 42.30 -17.00
C ALA A 296 5.60 42.47 -18.45
N ALA A 297 4.61 43.32 -18.65
CA ALA A 297 4.33 43.91 -19.95
C ALA A 297 5.51 44.83 -20.33
N SER A 298 6.21 44.50 -21.40
CA SER A 298 6.76 45.41 -22.42
C SER A 298 7.43 44.59 -23.52
#